data_AF-A0A0N4UCF4-F1
#
_entry.id   AF-A0A0N4UCF4-F1
#
_cell.length_a   1.000
_cell.length_b   1.000
_cell.length_c   1.000
_cell.angle_alpha   90.00
_cell.angle_beta   90.00
_cell.angle_gamma   90.00
#
_symmetry.space_group_name_H-M   'P 1'
#
loop_
_entity.id
_entity.type
_entity.pdbx_description
1 polymer ?
#
loop_
_entity_poly.entity_id
_entity_poly.type
_entity_poly.pdbx_seq_one_letter_code
_entity_poly.pdbx_strand_id
1 'polypeptide(L)'
;MNVTGQVITIHSLSKYRFNIACLSEVRLPHFGSRAIINPGSDQRYWLYQCDASDNAGQNGVAIVISDKAHSAFIEWKPVNDRMAYALLKGNLCNISVINVYAPTLSADDRDKNKFCGTINISTNNY
;
A
#
# COMPACT_ATOMS: atom_id res chain seq x y z
N MET A 1 2.25 -10.48 7.15
CA MET A 1 3.25 -9.92 8.09
C MET A 1 2.59 -9.81 9.47
N ASN A 2 3.28 -9.97 10.60
CA ASN A 2 2.69 -9.68 11.92
C ASN A 2 3.09 -8.24 12.37
N VAL A 3 2.60 -7.79 13.53
CA VAL A 3 2.94 -6.45 14.07
C VAL A 3 4.44 -6.23 14.15
N THR A 4 5.19 -7.22 14.63
CA THR A 4 6.66 -7.15 14.73
C THR A 4 7.32 -6.97 13.37
N GLY A 5 6.86 -7.71 12.36
CA GLY A 5 7.35 -7.57 10.98
C GLY A 5 7.11 -6.18 10.43
N GLN A 6 5.93 -5.60 10.66
CA GLN A 6 5.62 -4.23 10.21
C GLN A 6 6.57 -3.20 10.82
N VAL A 7 6.87 -3.34 12.11
CA VAL A 7 7.82 -2.47 12.82
C VAL A 7 9.23 -2.58 12.22
N ILE A 8 9.71 -3.80 11.95
CA ILE A 8 11.03 -4.04 11.34
C ILE A 8 11.10 -3.46 9.92
N THR A 9 10.06 -3.65 9.12
CA THR A 9 9.97 -3.08 7.78
C THR A 9 10.02 -1.55 7.82
N ILE A 10 9.23 -0.92 8.69
CA ILE A 10 9.24 0.54 8.84
C ILE A 10 10.59 1.05 9.33
N HIS A 11 11.20 0.36 10.29
CA HIS A 11 12.55 0.71 10.75
C HIS A 11 13.57 0.66 9.60
N SER A 12 13.50 -0.37 8.76
CA SER A 12 14.37 -0.49 7.58
C SER A 12 14.10 0.62 6.55
N LEU A 13 12.83 0.91 6.25
CA LEU A 13 12.45 1.96 5.31
C LEU A 13 12.86 3.35 5.82
N SER A 14 12.79 3.60 7.14
CA SER A 14 13.06 4.92 7.73
C SER A 14 14.46 5.46 7.39
N LYS A 15 15.42 4.57 7.09
CA LYS A 15 16.79 4.90 6.69
C LYS A 15 16.89 5.64 5.35
N TYR A 16 15.87 5.53 4.50
CA TYR A 16 15.85 6.12 3.16
C TYR A 16 15.18 7.51 3.09
N ARG A 17 14.71 8.05 4.23
CA ARG A 17 14.03 9.37 4.30
C ARG A 17 12.86 9.50 3.30
N PHE A 18 12.06 8.45 3.16
CA PHE A 18 10.91 8.44 2.28
C PHE A 18 9.71 9.19 2.86
N ASN A 19 8.82 9.66 1.99
CA ASN A 19 7.50 10.17 2.37
C ASN A 19 6.40 9.14 2.16
N ILE A 20 6.52 8.37 1.08
CA ILE A 20 5.57 7.33 0.68
C ILE A 20 6.39 6.14 0.20
N ALA A 21 6.08 4.94 0.72
CA ALA A 21 6.65 3.69 0.27
C ALA A 21 5.53 2.69 -0.01
N CYS A 22 5.53 2.11 -1.19
CA CYS A 22 4.59 1.07 -1.60
C CYS A 22 5.20 -0.30 -1.32
N LEU A 23 4.42 -1.17 -0.70
CA LEU A 23 4.77 -2.56 -0.39
C LEU A 23 3.81 -3.49 -1.12
N SER A 24 4.35 -4.54 -1.71
CA SER A 24 3.58 -5.61 -2.36
C SER A 24 3.84 -6.92 -1.63
N GLU A 25 2.87 -7.85 -1.71
CA GLU A 25 2.95 -9.17 -1.09
C GLU A 25 3.10 -9.11 0.44
N VAL A 26 2.28 -8.28 1.09
CA VAL A 26 2.38 -8.05 2.54
C VAL A 26 1.80 -9.19 3.38
N ARG A 27 0.93 -10.04 2.81
CA ARG A 27 0.40 -11.27 3.43
C ARG A 27 -0.17 -11.02 4.83
N LEU A 28 -0.97 -9.98 4.99
CA LEU A 28 -1.48 -9.44 6.24
C LEU A 28 -2.98 -9.72 6.38
N PRO A 29 -3.42 -10.52 7.36
CA PRO A 29 -4.84 -10.70 7.58
C PRO A 29 -5.49 -9.33 7.88
N HIS A 30 -6.61 -9.09 7.20
CA HIS A 30 -7.48 -7.92 7.34
C HIS A 30 -7.01 -6.60 6.70
N PHE A 31 -8.00 -5.89 6.15
CA PHE A 31 -7.89 -4.51 5.72
C PHE A 31 -7.75 -3.58 6.93
N GLY A 32 -7.02 -2.48 6.78
CA GLY A 32 -7.02 -1.44 7.80
C GLY A 32 -5.89 -0.45 7.68
N SER A 33 -5.83 0.42 8.68
CA SER A 33 -4.78 1.41 8.83
C SER A 33 -4.27 1.45 10.27
N ARG A 34 -2.98 1.70 10.46
CA ARG A 34 -2.41 1.91 11.78
C ARG A 34 -1.21 2.85 11.77
N ALA A 35 -1.07 3.61 12.85
CA ALA A 35 0.18 4.30 13.14
C ALA A 35 1.21 3.32 13.73
N ILE A 36 2.47 3.47 13.34
CA ILE A 36 3.62 2.74 13.87
C ILE A 36 4.71 3.76 14.19
N ILE A 37 5.24 3.69 15.40
CA ILE A 37 6.40 4.48 15.81
C ILE A 37 7.66 3.68 15.49
N ASN A 38 8.61 4.32 14.82
CA ASN A 38 9.90 3.72 14.52
C ASN A 38 10.68 3.46 15.83
N PRO A 39 11.11 2.23 16.14
CA PRO A 39 11.85 1.95 17.36
C PRO A 39 13.10 2.82 17.49
N GLY A 40 13.30 3.38 18.68
CA GLY A 40 14.44 4.25 18.98
C GLY A 40 14.35 5.66 18.35
N SER A 41 13.17 6.07 17.87
CA SER A 41 12.95 7.37 17.26
C SER A 41 11.52 7.86 17.51
N ASP A 42 11.31 9.18 17.43
CA ASP A 42 9.98 9.80 17.54
C ASP A 42 9.23 9.84 16.19
N GLN A 43 9.81 9.25 15.14
CA GLN A 43 9.20 9.24 13.82
C GLN A 43 8.01 8.29 13.78
N ARG A 44 6.83 8.86 13.51
CA ARG A 44 5.60 8.13 13.24
C ARG A 44 5.44 7.89 11.74
N TYR A 45 4.95 6.70 11.42
CA TYR A 45 4.54 6.30 10.08
C TYR A 45 3.13 5.73 10.12
N TRP A 46 2.39 5.90 9.04
CA TRP A 46 1.05 5.40 8.84
C TRP A 46 1.08 4.28 7.82
N LEU A 47 0.67 3.09 8.22
CA LEU A 47 0.53 1.93 7.36
C LEU A 47 -0.94 1.79 6.99
N TYR A 48 -1.23 1.74 5.69
CA TYR A 48 -2.53 1.36 5.15
C TYR A 48 -2.35 0.07 4.36
N GLN A 49 -3.21 -0.91 4.57
CA GLN A 49 -3.09 -2.21 3.96
C GLN A 49 -4.42 -2.72 3.43
N CYS A 50 -4.32 -3.49 2.36
CA CYS A 50 -5.39 -4.26 1.75
C CYS A 50 -4.84 -5.66 1.50
N ASP A 51 -5.61 -6.69 1.82
CA ASP A 51 -5.22 -8.07 1.56
C ASP A 51 -6.42 -8.90 1.10
N ALA A 52 -6.15 -10.15 0.70
CA ALA A 52 -7.17 -11.12 0.34
C ALA A 52 -8.09 -11.39 1.54
N SER A 53 -9.40 -11.26 1.31
CA SER A 53 -10.43 -11.47 2.33
C SER A 53 -10.54 -12.92 2.78
N ASP A 54 -9.97 -13.85 2.03
CA ASP A 54 -9.99 -15.28 2.32
C ASP A 54 -8.99 -15.71 3.41
N ASN A 55 -8.20 -14.77 3.95
CA ASN A 55 -7.16 -15.02 4.94
C ASN A 55 -6.16 -16.12 4.51
N ALA A 56 -5.98 -16.34 3.20
CA ALA A 56 -5.02 -17.33 2.70
C ALA A 56 -3.56 -16.95 3.02
N GLY A 57 -3.32 -15.72 3.52
CA GLY A 57 -1.98 -15.19 3.77
C GLY A 57 -1.18 -15.03 2.47
N GLN A 58 -1.88 -14.78 1.37
CA GLN A 58 -1.33 -14.57 0.04
C GLN A 58 -1.77 -13.21 -0.47
N ASN A 59 -0.96 -12.61 -1.35
CA ASN A 59 -1.18 -11.28 -1.93
C ASN A 59 -1.02 -10.16 -0.90
N GLY A 60 -1.76 -9.09 -1.12
CA GLY A 60 -1.79 -7.90 -0.29
C GLY A 60 -0.89 -6.79 -0.81
N VAL A 61 -1.40 -5.57 -0.71
CA VAL A 61 -0.66 -4.34 -0.96
C VAL A 61 -0.78 -3.42 0.25
N ALA A 62 0.30 -2.68 0.53
CA ALA A 62 0.27 -1.67 1.58
C ALA A 62 1.02 -0.42 1.15
N ILE A 63 0.65 0.71 1.74
CA ILE A 63 1.39 1.96 1.62
C ILE A 63 1.81 2.39 3.02
N VAL A 64 3.08 2.79 3.13
CA VAL A 64 3.64 3.40 4.32
C VAL A 64 3.83 4.88 4.03
N ILE A 65 3.27 5.72 4.88
CA ILE A 65 3.25 7.18 4.71
C ILE A 65 3.91 7.80 5.93
N SER A 66 4.86 8.70 5.73
CA SER A 66 5.46 9.45 6.85
C SER A 66 4.43 10.40 7.46
N ASP A 67 4.56 10.72 8.75
CA ASP A 67 3.61 11.61 9.45
C ASP A 67 3.42 12.96 8.72
N LYS A 68 4.49 13.51 8.14
CA LYS A 68 4.44 14.74 7.33
C LYS A 68 3.61 14.58 6.06
N ALA A 69 3.70 13.44 5.37
CA ALA A 69 2.90 13.21 4.16
C ALA A 69 1.46 12.83 4.52
N HIS A 70 1.26 12.23 5.69
CA HIS A 70 -0.07 11.86 6.18
C HIS A 70 -0.96 13.06 6.46
N SER A 71 -0.41 14.21 6.85
CA SER A 71 -1.19 15.46 6.99
C SER A 71 -1.80 15.96 5.67
N ALA A 72 -1.27 15.50 4.54
CA ALA A 72 -1.83 15.73 3.21
C ALA A 72 -2.67 14.55 2.70
N PHE A 73 -2.82 13.47 3.46
CA PHE A 73 -3.57 12.30 3.02
C PHE A 73 -5.06 12.59 2.93
N ILE A 74 -5.65 12.35 1.77
CA ILE A 74 -7.08 12.56 1.52
C ILE A 74 -7.82 11.23 1.62
N GLU A 75 -7.33 10.19 0.94
CA GLU A 75 -8.11 8.96 0.78
C GLU A 75 -7.23 7.72 0.57
N TRP A 76 -7.67 6.59 1.14
CA TRP A 76 -7.22 5.23 0.83
C TRP A 76 -8.40 4.42 0.29
N LYS A 77 -8.24 3.83 -0.90
CA LYS A 77 -9.24 2.96 -1.53
C LYS A 77 -8.60 1.64 -1.96
N PRO A 78 -8.82 0.55 -1.22
CA PRO A 78 -8.57 -0.80 -1.71
C PRO A 78 -9.39 -1.05 -3.00
N VAL A 79 -8.74 -1.51 -4.07
CA VAL A 79 -9.44 -1.94 -5.30
C VAL A 79 -9.66 -3.46 -5.24
N ASN A 80 -8.61 -4.20 -4.91
CA ASN A 80 -8.62 -5.63 -4.61
C ASN A 80 -7.34 -5.99 -3.82
N ASP A 81 -7.17 -7.25 -3.48
CA ASP A 81 -6.00 -7.78 -2.76
C ASP A 81 -4.64 -7.55 -3.44
N ARG A 82 -4.62 -7.10 -4.69
CA ARG A 82 -3.43 -6.79 -5.49
C ARG A 82 -3.32 -5.33 -5.89
N MET A 83 -4.28 -4.48 -5.53
CA MET A 83 -4.30 -3.08 -5.98
C MET A 83 -5.00 -2.18 -4.98
N ALA A 84 -4.39 -1.04 -4.71
CA ALA A 84 -5.00 0.00 -3.91
C ALA A 84 -4.58 1.39 -4.38
N TYR A 85 -5.46 2.34 -4.15
CA TYR A 85 -5.32 3.74 -4.52
C TYR A 85 -5.17 4.60 -3.25
N ALA A 86 -4.28 5.58 -3.32
CA ALA A 86 -4.10 6.61 -2.31
C ALA A 86 -4.15 7.98 -2.98
N LEU A 87 -4.86 8.93 -2.36
CA LEU A 87 -4.91 10.31 -2.80
C LEU A 87 -4.31 11.22 -1.73
N LEU A 88 -3.41 12.11 -2.16
CA LEU A 88 -2.80 13.11 -1.30
C LEU A 88 -3.01 14.51 -1.87
N LYS A 89 -3.13 15.50 -0.99
CA LYS A 89 -3.19 16.91 -1.33
C LYS A 89 -1.78 17.45 -1.57
N GLY A 90 -1.41 17.64 -2.83
CA GLY A 90 -0.23 18.44 -3.16
C GLY A 90 -0.55 19.94 -3.14
N ASN A 91 0.51 20.76 -3.20
CA ASN A 91 0.37 22.22 -3.20
C ASN A 91 -0.23 22.76 -4.51
N LEU A 92 0.12 22.15 -5.65
CA LEU A 92 -0.34 22.57 -6.99
C LEU A 92 -1.48 21.71 -7.52
N CYS A 93 -1.45 20.41 -7.22
CA CYS A 93 -2.45 19.44 -7.65
C CYS A 93 -2.53 18.31 -6.62
N ASN A 94 -3.60 17.52 -6.68
CA ASN A 94 -3.65 16.29 -5.91
C ASN A 94 -2.70 15.26 -6.53
N ILE A 95 -2.09 14.42 -5.68
CA ILE A 95 -1.19 13.34 -6.08
C ILE A 95 -1.92 12.02 -5.86
N SER A 96 -2.18 11.31 -6.95
CA SER A 96 -2.72 9.96 -6.95
C SER A 96 -1.58 8.93 -6.95
N VAL A 97 -1.63 7.98 -6.02
CA VAL A 97 -0.68 6.85 -5.93
C VAL A 97 -1.46 5.56 -6.11
N ILE A 98 -1.09 4.78 -7.12
CA ILE A 98 -1.65 3.44 -7.33
C ILE A 98 -0.56 2.43 -6.96
N ASN A 99 -0.80 1.65 -5.91
CA ASN A 99 0.07 0.55 -5.53
C ASN A 99 -0.49 -0.76 -6.11
N VAL A 100 0.40 -1.57 -6.69
CA VAL A 100 0.03 -2.79 -7.40
C VAL A 100 0.93 -3.97 -7.05
N TYR A 101 0.36 -5.17 -7.09
CA TYR A 101 1.07 -6.44 -7.04
C TYR A 101 0.67 -7.29 -8.26
N ALA A 102 1.39 -7.08 -9.36
CA ALA A 102 1.11 -7.73 -10.63
C ALA A 102 1.19 -9.26 -10.52
N PRO A 103 0.38 -10.01 -11.30
CA PRO A 103 0.54 -11.44 -11.45
C PRO A 103 1.95 -11.80 -11.93
N THR A 104 2.45 -12.95 -11.49
CA THR A 104 3.76 -13.46 -11.92
C THR A 104 3.75 -13.85 -13.39
N LEU A 105 4.95 -14.04 -13.96
CA LEU A 105 5.09 -14.51 -15.35
C LEU A 105 4.37 -15.85 -15.60
N SER A 106 4.33 -16.71 -14.59
CA SER A 106 3.68 -18.03 -14.64
C SER A 106 2.16 -18.00 -14.46
N ALA A 107 1.56 -16.84 -14.11
CA ALA A 107 0.12 -16.72 -14.03
C ALA A 107 -0.54 -16.95 -15.40
N ASP A 108 -1.78 -17.44 -15.38
CA ASP A 108 -2.52 -17.65 -16.62
C ASP A 108 -2.81 -16.31 -17.33
N ASP A 109 -2.96 -16.35 -18.66
CA ASP A 109 -3.17 -15.13 -19.43
C ASP A 109 -4.52 -14.46 -19.11
N ARG A 110 -5.48 -15.19 -18.57
CA ARG A 110 -6.78 -14.62 -18.17
C ARG A 110 -6.62 -13.73 -16.95
N ASP A 111 -5.85 -14.15 -15.95
CA ASP A 111 -5.54 -13.39 -14.74
C ASP A 111 -4.70 -12.15 -15.08
N LYS A 112 -3.72 -12.29 -15.98
CA LYS A 112 -2.94 -11.15 -16.49
C LYS A 112 -3.83 -10.14 -17.22
N ASN A 113 -4.67 -10.59 -18.13
CA ASN A 113 -5.58 -9.73 -18.88
C ASN A 113 -6.60 -9.03 -17.96
N LYS A 114 -7.17 -9.76 -17.00
CA LYS A 114 -8.07 -9.20 -15.98
C LYS A 114 -7.37 -8.14 -15.14
N PHE A 115 -6.12 -8.38 -14.75
CA PHE A 115 -5.33 -7.42 -14.00
C PHE A 115 -5.03 -6.15 -14.81
N CYS A 116 -4.59 -6.28 -16.07
CA CYS A 116 -4.38 -5.15 -16.98
C CYS A 116 -5.67 -4.34 -17.19
N GLY A 117 -6.82 -5.00 -17.37
CA GLY A 117 -8.12 -4.34 -17.45
C GLY A 117 -8.48 -3.56 -16.19
N THR A 118 -8.16 -4.11 -15.02
CA THR A 118 -8.40 -3.45 -13.72
C THR A 118 -7.55 -2.18 -13.55
N ILE A 119 -6.29 -2.20 -14.00
CA ILE A 119 -5.43 -1.00 -14.03
C ILE A 119 -6.09 0.10 -14.86
N ASN A 120 -6.46 -0.22 -16.10
CA ASN A 120 -7.04 0.77 -17.03
C ASN A 120 -8.32 1.40 -16.48
N ILE A 121 -9.20 0.60 -15.86
CA ILE A 121 -10.43 1.10 -15.26
C ILE A 121 -10.11 2.00 -14.07
N SER A 122 -9.17 1.60 -13.22
CA SER A 122 -8.82 2.36 -12.01
C SER A 122 -8.16 3.69 -12.38
N THR A 123 -7.26 3.73 -13.36
CA THR A 123 -6.60 4.98 -13.80
C THR A 123 -7.55 5.98 -14.47
N ASN A 124 -8.70 5.54 -14.98
CA ASN A 124 -9.69 6.41 -15.63
C ASN A 124 -10.78 6.89 -14.68
N ASN A 125 -10.92 6.28 -13.50
CA ASN A 125 -11.95 6.63 -12.52
C ASN A 125 -11.44 7.56 -11.40
N TYR A 126 -10.15 7.89 -11.37
CA TYR A 126 -9.48 8.69 -10.34
C TYR A 126 -8.50 9.68 -10.94
#